data_AF-R7F440-F1
#
_entry.id   AF-R7F440-F1
#
_cell.length_a   1.000
_cell.length_b   1.000
_cell.length_c   1.000
_cell.angle_alpha   90.00
_cell.angle_beta   90.00
_cell.angle_gamma   90.00
#
_symmetry.space_group_name_H-M   'P 1'
#
loop_
_entity.id
_entity.type
_entity.pdbx_description
1 polymer ?
#
loop_
_entity_poly.entity_id
_entity_poly.type
_entity_poly.pdbx_seq_one_letter_code
_entity_poly.pdbx_strand_id
1 'polypeptide(L)'
;MVGIKAIAADDTWGKNSPKGSDVSNQIEVTFLSANNYIESGYSNPSYRKEMTCDMNKWQSNWGYSLCNVINICRTTHTGHDTPEDRLNCQGHRFDLIITFPDEQIEVKNALIDCFVFGVPASPRKDGVKP
;
A
#
# COMPACT_ATOMS: atom_id res chain seq x y z
N MET A 1 3.77 1.48 -15.46
CA MET A 1 4.02 2.14 -14.16
C MET A 1 5.49 1.96 -13.80
N VAL A 2 6.23 3.04 -13.56
CA VAL A 2 7.67 3.01 -13.24
C VAL A 2 7.97 3.28 -11.76
N GLY A 3 7.02 3.86 -11.02
CA GLY A 3 7.15 4.11 -9.59
C GLY A 3 5.79 4.16 -8.91
N ILE A 4 5.81 3.88 -7.60
CA ILE A 4 4.68 3.99 -6.70
C ILE A 4 5.21 4.48 -5.34
N LYS A 5 4.54 5.45 -4.74
CA LYS A 5 4.98 6.11 -3.51
C LYS A 5 3.79 6.53 -2.66
N ALA A 6 3.93 6.50 -1.34
CA ALA A 6 2.95 7.01 -0.40
C ALA A 6 3.55 8.12 0.48
N ILE A 7 2.82 9.23 0.60
CA ILE A 7 3.16 10.35 1.47
C ILE A 7 2.11 10.47 2.58
N ALA A 8 2.52 10.57 3.84
CA ALA A 8 1.61 10.75 4.96
C ALA A 8 0.73 12.01 4.76
N ALA A 9 -0.59 11.85 4.74
CA ALA A 9 -1.53 12.98 4.61
C ALA A 9 -1.92 13.59 5.96
N ASP A 10 -1.67 12.85 7.05
CA ASP A 10 -1.87 13.26 8.44
C ASP A 10 -0.75 12.71 9.35
N ASP A 11 -0.80 13.05 10.64
CA ASP A 11 0.19 12.63 11.63
C ASP A 11 -0.10 11.26 12.27
N THR A 12 -1.05 10.49 11.70
CA THR A 12 -1.46 9.22 12.30
C THR A 12 -0.41 8.13 12.15
N TRP A 13 0.56 8.27 11.24
CA TRP A 13 1.63 7.30 10.95
C TRP A 13 2.71 7.21 12.06
N GLY A 14 2.56 7.96 13.14
CA GLY A 14 3.45 7.97 14.30
C GLY A 14 4.49 9.09 14.25
N LYS A 15 5.16 9.31 15.39
CA LYS A 15 6.06 10.47 15.59
C LYS A 15 7.24 10.52 14.61
N ASN A 16 7.67 9.37 14.11
CA ASN A 16 8.78 9.26 13.17
C ASN A 16 8.33 9.42 11.70
N SER A 17 7.04 9.62 11.46
CA SER A 17 6.47 9.78 10.12
C SER A 17 5.34 10.82 10.14
N PRO A 18 5.64 12.08 10.52
CA PRO A 18 4.64 13.14 10.51
C PRO A 18 4.08 13.40 9.11
N LYS A 19 3.00 14.17 9.01
CA LYS A 19 2.41 14.61 7.75
C LYS A 19 3.47 15.13 6.78
N GLY A 20 3.40 14.67 5.53
CA GLY A 20 4.36 14.97 4.47
C GLY A 20 5.54 14.00 4.39
N SER A 21 5.69 13.07 5.35
CA SER A 21 6.75 12.05 5.32
C SER A 21 6.49 10.99 4.25
N ASP A 22 7.56 10.43 3.70
CA ASP A 22 7.49 9.23 2.87
C ASP A 22 7.23 8.02 3.76
N VAL A 23 6.10 7.34 3.52
CA VAL A 23 5.65 6.17 4.27
C VAL A 23 5.61 4.91 3.40
N SER A 24 6.27 4.93 2.23
CA SER A 24 6.28 3.80 1.30
C SER A 24 6.93 2.54 1.89
N ASN A 25 7.80 2.65 2.89
CA ASN A 25 8.36 1.51 3.60
C ASN A 25 7.41 0.90 4.65
N GLN A 26 6.25 1.52 4.88
CA GLN A 26 5.24 1.09 5.85
C GLN A 26 4.02 0.43 5.17
N ILE A 27 4.06 0.35 3.84
CA ILE A 27 2.98 -0.14 3.01
C ILE A 27 3.52 -1.24 2.11
N GLU A 28 2.84 -2.37 2.10
CA GLU A 28 3.05 -3.48 1.17
C GLU A 28 2.18 -3.34 -0.07
N VAL A 29 2.71 -3.87 -1.16
CA VAL A 29 2.07 -3.92 -2.47
C VAL A 29 2.06 -5.37 -2.92
N THR A 30 0.86 -5.91 -3.15
CA THR A 30 0.64 -7.26 -3.68
C THR A 30 0.05 -7.18 -5.08
N PHE A 31 0.62 -7.90 -6.03
CA PHE A 31 0.24 -7.83 -7.45
C PHE A 31 0.52 -9.14 -8.18
N LEU A 32 -0.18 -9.36 -9.30
CA LEU A 32 0.08 -10.48 -10.20
C LEU A 32 1.09 -10.07 -11.28
N SER A 33 2.29 -10.65 -11.21
CA SER A 33 3.40 -10.40 -12.14
C SER A 33 3.38 -11.38 -13.31
N ALA A 34 3.53 -10.87 -14.53
CA ALA A 34 3.70 -11.65 -15.76
C ALA A 34 5.16 -11.86 -16.15
N ASN A 35 6.15 -11.39 -15.38
CA ASN A 35 7.57 -11.45 -15.78
C ASN A 35 7.98 -12.85 -16.25
N ASN A 36 7.75 -13.88 -15.45
CA ASN A 36 8.13 -15.26 -15.82
C ASN A 36 7.35 -15.79 -17.03
N TYR A 37 6.12 -15.30 -17.26
CA TYR A 37 5.33 -15.68 -18.45
C TYR A 37 5.89 -15.03 -19.72
N ILE A 38 6.36 -13.79 -19.62
CA ILE A 38 7.02 -13.08 -20.72
C ILE A 38 8.39 -13.71 -21.02
N GLU A 39 9.21 -13.94 -19.98
CA GLU A 39 10.54 -14.54 -20.09
C GLU A 39 10.50 -15.96 -20.68
N SER A 40 9.42 -16.70 -20.44
CA SER A 40 9.23 -18.04 -21.02
C SER A 40 8.75 -18.03 -22.48
N GLY A 41 8.64 -16.85 -23.11
CA GLY A 41 8.12 -16.69 -24.46
C GLY A 41 6.62 -16.96 -24.57
N TYR A 42 5.85 -16.58 -23.55
CA TYR A 42 4.38 -16.73 -23.52
C TYR A 42 3.89 -18.18 -23.57
N SER A 43 4.75 -19.13 -23.21
CA SER A 43 4.50 -20.57 -23.34
C SER A 43 3.49 -21.14 -22.35
N ASN A 44 3.38 -20.60 -21.13
CA ASN A 44 2.47 -21.11 -20.11
C ASN A 44 1.89 -20.00 -19.21
N PRO A 45 0.57 -19.71 -19.27
CA PRO A 45 -0.07 -18.69 -18.45
C PRO A 45 0.04 -18.91 -16.92
N SER A 46 0.33 -20.13 -16.47
CA SER A 46 0.56 -20.48 -15.06
C SER A 46 1.87 -19.93 -14.50
N TYR A 47 2.75 -19.38 -15.34
CA TYR A 47 3.96 -18.70 -14.88
C TYR A 47 3.71 -17.29 -14.36
N ARG A 48 2.50 -16.75 -14.53
CA ARG A 48 2.08 -15.57 -13.79
C ARG A 48 2.01 -15.91 -12.31
N LYS A 49 2.67 -15.10 -11.47
CA LYS A 49 2.76 -15.35 -10.03
C LYS A 49 2.41 -14.11 -9.24
N GLU A 50 1.70 -14.31 -8.14
CA GLU A 50 1.51 -13.27 -7.15
C GLU A 50 2.86 -12.93 -6.52
N MET A 51 3.09 -11.63 -6.35
CA MET A 51 4.27 -11.07 -5.69
C MET A 51 3.81 -10.06 -4.65
N THR A 52 4.54 -10.01 -3.54
CA THR A 52 4.37 -9.00 -2.50
C THR A 52 5.71 -8.35 -2.22
N CYS A 53 5.72 -7.03 -2.06
CA CYS A 53 6.91 -6.28 -1.66
C CYS A 53 6.51 -5.03 -0.88
N ASP A 54 7.41 -4.49 -0.07
CA ASP A 54 7.26 -3.13 0.46
C ASP A 54 7.21 -2.14 -0.72
N MET A 55 6.36 -1.12 -0.65
CA MET A 55 6.16 -0.16 -1.74
C MET A 55 7.45 0.56 -2.12
N ASN A 56 8.33 0.86 -1.15
CA ASN A 56 9.64 1.47 -1.42
C ASN A 56 10.63 0.54 -2.16
N LYS A 57 10.34 -0.76 -2.24
CA LYS A 57 11.14 -1.75 -3.00
C LYS A 57 10.59 -1.99 -4.40
N TRP A 58 9.56 -1.24 -4.82
CA TRP A 58 8.99 -1.35 -6.15
C TRP A 58 10.05 -1.22 -7.25
N GLN A 59 10.00 -2.11 -8.22
CA GLN A 59 10.86 -2.08 -9.40
C GLN A 59 10.03 -1.82 -10.67
N SER A 60 10.56 -1.00 -11.57
CA SER A 60 9.85 -0.58 -12.78
C SER A 60 9.48 -1.75 -13.71
N ASN A 61 10.31 -2.80 -13.78
CA ASN A 61 10.03 -4.01 -14.55
C ASN A 61 8.72 -4.69 -14.13
N TRP A 62 8.39 -4.70 -12.83
CA TRP A 62 7.12 -5.24 -12.35
C TRP A 62 5.93 -4.49 -12.92
N GLY A 63 6.01 -3.16 -13.00
CA GLY A 63 4.93 -2.33 -13.54
C GLY A 63 4.74 -2.39 -15.04
N TYR A 64 5.70 -2.94 -15.81
CA TYR A 64 5.53 -3.27 -17.23
C TYR A 64 4.92 -4.67 -17.44
N SER A 65 4.95 -5.52 -16.42
CA SER A 65 4.47 -6.91 -16.45
C SER A 65 3.18 -7.13 -15.67
N LEU A 66 2.49 -6.06 -15.28
CA LEU A 66 1.35 -6.16 -14.39
C LEU A 66 0.15 -6.75 -15.12
N CYS A 67 -0.49 -7.78 -14.55
CA CYS A 67 -1.62 -8.40 -15.22
C CYS A 67 -2.87 -7.52 -15.11
N ASN A 68 -3.34 -7.23 -13.89
CA ASN A 68 -4.70 -6.67 -13.76
C ASN A 68 -4.86 -5.71 -12.57
N VAL A 69 -4.34 -6.07 -11.40
CA VAL A 69 -4.66 -5.41 -10.12
C VAL A 69 -3.42 -5.29 -9.24
N ILE A 70 -3.36 -4.17 -8.52
CA ILE A 70 -2.43 -3.93 -7.42
C ILE A 70 -3.27 -3.77 -6.15
N ASN A 71 -2.96 -4.58 -5.13
CA ASN A 71 -3.49 -4.43 -3.79
C ASN A 71 -2.45 -3.72 -2.93
N ILE A 72 -2.91 -2.77 -2.12
CA ILE A 72 -2.08 -2.01 -1.19
C ILE A 72 -2.55 -2.37 0.22
N CYS A 73 -1.65 -2.92 1.04
CA CYS A 73 -1.93 -3.31 2.42
C CYS A 73 -0.87 -2.72 3.36
N ARG A 74 -1.22 -2.48 4.62
CA ARG A 74 -0.26 -1.97 5.59
C ARG A 74 0.59 -3.13 6.08
N THR A 75 1.89 -2.90 6.28
CA THR A 75 2.70 -3.87 7.03
C THR A 75 2.20 -3.97 8.47
N THR A 76 2.21 -5.15 9.07
CA THR A 76 1.54 -5.44 10.35
C THR A 76 2.05 -4.67 11.59
N HIS A 77 2.97 -3.71 11.46
CA HIS A 77 3.74 -3.17 12.60
C HIS A 77 4.03 -1.65 12.61
N THR A 78 3.50 -0.85 11.68
CA THR A 78 4.10 0.46 11.37
C THR A 78 3.31 1.68 11.82
N GLY A 79 3.57 2.18 13.04
CA GLY A 79 2.98 3.45 13.54
C GLY A 79 2.29 3.36 14.90
N HIS A 80 2.46 2.26 15.64
CA HIS A 80 1.91 2.09 16.98
C HIS A 80 3.01 1.91 18.02
N ASP A 81 3.15 2.91 18.87
CA ASP A 81 4.10 2.92 19.98
C ASP A 81 3.66 1.96 21.10
N THR A 82 2.35 1.69 21.20
CA THR A 82 1.77 0.79 22.22
C THR A 82 0.77 -0.22 21.64
N PRO A 83 0.51 -1.35 22.32
CA PRO A 83 -0.58 -2.27 21.96
C PRO A 83 -1.96 -1.61 21.96
N GLU A 84 -2.21 -0.63 22.83
CA GLU A 84 -3.47 0.11 22.92
C GLU A 84 -3.69 1.02 21.71
N ASP A 85 -2.62 1.63 21.18
CA ASP A 85 -2.68 2.39 19.93
C ASP A 85 -3.03 1.50 18.74
N ARG A 86 -2.56 0.24 18.73
CA ARG A 86 -2.90 -0.74 17.69
C ARG A 86 -4.40 -1.05 17.69
N LEU A 87 -4.97 -1.24 18.87
CA LEU A 87 -6.38 -1.61 19.05
C LEU A 87 -7.34 -0.48 18.69
N ASN A 88 -6.92 0.78 18.87
CA ASN A 88 -7.76 1.96 18.62
C ASN A 88 -7.49 2.64 17.28
N CYS A 89 -6.53 2.15 16.49
CA CYS A 89 -6.21 2.76 15.22
C CYS A 89 -7.31 2.49 14.19
N GLN A 90 -7.85 3.58 13.64
CA GLN A 90 -8.88 3.52 12.61
C GLN A 90 -8.31 3.44 11.18
N GLY A 91 -6.99 3.54 11.04
CA GLY A 91 -6.32 3.65 9.76
C GLY A 91 -5.41 4.86 9.68
N HIS A 92 -4.71 4.97 8.55
CA HIS A 92 -3.79 6.06 8.27
C HIS A 92 -4.09 6.67 6.91
N ARG A 93 -4.04 8.01 6.81
CA ARG A 93 -4.28 8.69 5.53
C ARG A 93 -2.99 8.99 4.81
N PHE A 94 -2.97 8.78 3.50
CA PHE A 94 -1.83 9.06 2.65
C PHE A 94 -2.25 9.59 1.29
N ASP A 95 -1.35 10.35 0.67
CA ASP A 95 -1.41 10.65 -0.75
C ASP A 95 -0.64 9.55 -1.49
N LEU A 96 -1.32 8.85 -2.39
CA LEU A 96 -0.71 7.87 -3.28
C LEU A 96 -0.25 8.57 -4.55
N ILE A 97 1.01 8.37 -4.90
CA ILE A 97 1.62 8.89 -6.12
C ILE A 97 2.01 7.69 -6.98
N ILE A 98 1.48 7.65 -8.20
CA ILE A 98 1.79 6.62 -9.20
C ILE A 98 2.47 7.31 -10.38
N THR A 99 3.67 6.86 -10.73
CA THR A 99 4.45 7.43 -11.83
C THR A 99 4.43 6.49 -13.02
N PHE A 100 4.04 7.01 -14.18
CA PHE A 100 4.15 6.41 -15.50
C PHE A 100 5.30 7.08 -16.28
N PRO A 101 5.75 6.53 -17.41
CA PRO A 101 6.85 7.12 -18.18
C PRO A 101 6.59 8.56 -18.65
N ASP A 102 5.32 8.91 -18.87
CA ASP A 102 4.85 10.15 -19.48
C ASP A 102 4.01 11.01 -18.52
N GLU A 103 3.45 10.42 -17.48
CA GLU A 103 2.58 11.13 -16.54
C GLU A 103 2.72 10.67 -15.09
N GLN A 104 2.11 11.44 -14.19
CA GLN A 104 1.97 11.12 -12.78
C GLN A 104 0.50 11.25 -12.38
N ILE A 105 -0.01 10.21 -11.71
CA ILE A 105 -1.35 10.19 -11.14
C ILE A 105 -1.20 10.32 -9.62
N GLU A 106 -2.01 11.21 -9.04
CA GLU A 106 -2.07 11.38 -7.59
C GLU A 106 -3.47 11.09 -7.08
N VAL A 107 -3.55 10.25 -6.05
CA VAL A 107 -4.78 10.02 -5.29
C VAL A 107 -4.57 10.61 -3.91
N LYS A 108 -5.28 11.70 -3.63
CA LYS A 108 -5.15 12.44 -2.37
C LYS A 108 -5.96 11.80 -1.25
N ASN A 109 -5.40 11.83 -0.04
CA ASN A 109 -6.13 11.51 1.19
C ASN A 109 -6.75 10.10 1.23
N ALA A 110 -6.12 9.14 0.54
CA ALA A 110 -6.46 7.72 0.58
C ALA A 110 -6.33 7.20 2.00
N LEU A 111 -7.20 6.25 2.39
CA LEU A 111 -7.20 5.66 3.72
C LEU A 111 -6.76 4.21 3.64
N ILE A 112 -5.77 3.83 4.44
CA ILE A 112 -5.46 2.43 4.71
C ILE A 112 -6.00 2.07 6.09
N ASP A 113 -7.03 1.23 6.12
CA ASP A 113 -7.67 0.83 7.37
C ASP A 113 -6.76 -0.11 8.17
N CYS A 114 -6.74 0.06 9.48
CA CYS A 114 -6.07 -0.86 10.40
C CYS A 114 -7.08 -1.91 10.85
N PHE A 115 -7.11 -3.05 10.15
CA PHE A 115 -7.93 -4.17 10.57
C PHE A 115 -7.26 -4.93 11.72
N VAL A 116 -7.82 -4.80 12.92
CA VAL A 116 -7.54 -5.74 14.01
C VAL A 116 -8.60 -6.84 13.95
N PHE A 117 -8.18 -8.05 13.56
CA PHE A 117 -9.05 -9.23 13.70
C PHE A 117 -9.36 -9.45 15.20
N GLY A 118 -10.64 -9.37 15.56
CA GLY A 118 -11.14 -9.85 16.85
C GLY A 118 -11.56 -8.80 17.89
N VAL A 119 -11.44 -7.50 17.61
CA VAL A 119 -12.00 -6.44 18.47
C VAL A 119 -12.69 -5.42 17.57
N PRO A 120 -13.98 -5.10 17.76
CA PRO A 120 -14.64 -4.09 16.94
C PRO A 120 -13.89 -2.76 17.10
N ALA A 121 -13.40 -2.22 15.99
CA ALA A 121 -12.87 -0.86 15.96
C ALA A 121 -13.93 0.06 16.58
N SER A 122 -13.54 0.83 17.61
CA SER A 122 -14.46 1.78 18.25
C SER A 122 -15.16 2.63 17.18
N PRO A 123 -16.47 2.96 17.35
CA PRO A 123 -17.23 3.69 16.35
C PRO A 123 -16.47 4.92 15.86
N ARG A 124 -16.38 5.10 14.53
CA ARG A 124 -15.72 6.27 13.95
C ARG A 124 -16.42 7.54 14.45
N LYS A 125 -15.64 8.50 14.95
CA LYS A 125 -16.17 9.77 15.50
C LYS A 125 -16.77 10.68 14.41
N ASP A 126 -16.60 10.34 13.13
CA ASP A 126 -17.12 11.05 11.97
C ASP A 126 -18.53 10.59 11.55
N GLY A 127 -19.16 9.69 12.32
CA GLY A 127 -20.56 9.30 12.11
C GLY A 127 -20.78 8.33 10.95
N VAL A 128 -19.71 7.83 10.32
CA VAL A 128 -19.81 6.78 9.31
C VAL A 128 -19.88 5.43 10.02
N LYS A 129 -21.05 4.78 9.96
CA LYS A 129 -21.21 3.40 10.45
C LYS A 129 -20.35 2.42 9.63
N PRO A 130 -19.89 1.32 10.26
CA PRO A 130 -19.16 0.27 9.56
C PRO A 130 -19.97 -0.32 8.40
#